data_AF-A0A957BQA4-F1
#
_entry.id   AF-A0A957BQA4-F1
#
_cell.length_a   1.000
_cell.length_b   1.000
_cell.length_c   1.000
_cell.angle_alpha   90.00
_cell.angle_beta   90.00
_cell.angle_gamma   90.00
#
_symmetry.space_group_name_H-M   'P 1'
#
loop_
_entity.id
_entity.type
_entity.pdbx_description
1 polymer ?
#
loop_
_entity_poly.entity_id
_entity_poly.type
_entity_poly.pdbx_seq_one_letter_code
_entity_poly.pdbx_strand_id
1 'polypeptide(L)'
;TDGVYATDGSLIEAITPTNLADVEAALGGSAGTDVTGGMETKVRDMVALAQAYPGLHIRIMNGATPGLLAATLKGDAAPGTLIHSG
;
A
#
# COMPACT_ATOMS: atom_id res chain seq x y z
N THR A 1 -2.80 -6.68 8.00
CA THR A 1 -3.74 -6.18 6.98
C THR A 1 -3.39 -6.80 5.65
N ASP A 2 -4.36 -7.02 4.78
CA ASP A 2 -4.12 -7.55 3.43
C ASP A 2 -3.59 -6.50 2.46
N GLY A 3 -3.77 -5.22 2.77
CA GLY A 3 -3.16 -4.08 2.06
C GLY A 3 -3.63 -2.75 2.65
N VAL A 4 -3.77 -1.75 1.78
CA VAL A 4 -4.35 -0.44 2.09
C VAL A 4 -5.81 -0.43 1.63
N TYR A 5 -6.71 0.03 2.50
CA TYR A 5 -8.15 0.09 2.21
C TYR A 5 -8.62 1.53 2.01
N ALA A 6 -9.54 1.71 1.07
CA ALA A 6 -10.26 2.97 0.89
C ALA A 6 -11.35 3.14 1.97
N THR A 7 -11.97 4.33 2.00
CA THR A 7 -13.01 4.69 2.98
C THR A 7 -14.23 3.76 2.94
N ASP A 8 -14.53 3.20 1.77
CA ASP A 8 -15.64 2.24 1.58
C ASP A 8 -15.28 0.80 1.96
N GLY A 9 -14.05 0.58 2.47
CA GLY A 9 -13.53 -0.73 2.85
C GLY A 9 -13.02 -1.58 1.69
N SER A 10 -13.02 -1.06 0.47
CA SER A 10 -12.41 -1.75 -0.68
C SER A 10 -10.88 -1.72 -0.61
N LEU A 11 -10.23 -2.76 -1.12
CA LEU A 11 -8.77 -2.82 -1.20
C LEU A 11 -8.30 -1.90 -2.34
N ILE A 12 -7.35 -1.02 -2.05
CA ILE A 12 -6.68 -0.20 -3.07
C ILE A 12 -5.61 -1.07 -3.74
N GLU A 13 -5.78 -1.35 -5.03
CA GLU A 13 -4.85 -2.21 -5.78
C GLU A 13 -3.51 -1.52 -6.04
N ALA A 14 -3.53 -0.22 -6.34
CA ALA A 14 -2.33 0.54 -6.70
C ALA A 14 -2.35 1.96 -6.11
N ILE A 15 -1.20 2.39 -5.58
CA ILE A 15 -0.93 3.75 -5.11
C ILE A 15 0.22 4.30 -5.95
N THR A 16 0.01 5.48 -6.48
CA THR A 16 1.01 6.26 -7.22
C THR A 16 1.04 7.68 -6.66
N PRO A 17 2.01 8.51 -7.07
CA PRO A 17 2.01 9.92 -6.69
C PRO A 17 0.73 10.65 -7.08
N THR A 18 0.01 10.18 -8.11
CA THR A 18 -1.19 10.85 -8.63
C THR A 18 -2.43 10.66 -7.76
N ASN A 19 -2.52 9.54 -7.03
CA ASN A 19 -3.68 9.24 -6.17
C ASN A 19 -3.35 9.27 -4.68
N LEU A 20 -2.11 9.60 -4.30
CA LEU A 20 -1.67 9.63 -2.89
C LEU A 20 -2.57 10.50 -2.01
N ALA A 21 -2.99 11.68 -2.50
CA ALA A 21 -3.84 12.58 -1.72
C ALA A 21 -5.21 11.95 -1.37
N ASP A 22 -5.81 11.21 -2.32
CA ASP A 22 -7.08 10.51 -2.08
C ASP A 22 -6.91 9.36 -1.09
N VAL A 23 -5.76 8.67 -1.15
CA VAL A 23 -5.41 7.58 -0.22
C VAL A 23 -5.17 8.12 1.19
N GLU A 24 -4.45 9.23 1.34
CA GLU A 24 -4.24 9.89 2.64
C GLU A 24 -5.56 10.35 3.25
N ALA A 25 -6.47 10.91 2.44
CA ALA A 25 -7.80 11.29 2.90
C ALA A 25 -8.60 10.08 3.38
N ALA A 26 -8.51 8.94 2.70
CA ALA A 26 -9.16 7.70 3.12
C ALA A 26 -8.59 7.14 4.44
N LEU A 27 -7.27 7.20 4.61
CA LEU A 27 -6.58 6.75 5.83
C LEU A 27 -6.87 7.64 7.03
N GLY A 28 -6.97 8.96 6.84
CA GLY A 28 -7.31 9.93 7.89
C GLY A 28 -8.81 9.98 8.24
N GLY A 29 -9.69 9.65 7.28
CA GLY A 29 -11.15 9.69 7.45
C GLY A 29 -11.78 8.42 8.01
N SER A 30 -11.09 7.28 7.92
CA SER A 30 -11.55 6.01 8.51
C SER A 30 -11.52 6.11 10.03
N ALA A 31 -12.68 6.22 10.66
CA ALA A 31 -12.87 6.26 12.11
C ALA A 31 -12.38 5.00 12.89
N GLY A 32 -11.60 4.11 12.26
CA GLY A 32 -11.27 2.81 12.83
C GLY A 32 -9.85 2.25 12.65
N THR A 33 -8.98 2.77 11.78
CA THR A 33 -7.91 1.85 11.28
C THR A 33 -6.46 2.28 11.42
N ASP A 34 -6.14 3.54 11.74
CA ASP A 34 -4.77 3.88 12.18
C ASP A 34 -4.65 5.21 12.96
N VAL A 35 -5.00 5.18 14.25
CA VAL A 35 -4.82 6.32 15.18
C VAL A 35 -3.35 6.66 15.48
N THR A 36 -2.38 5.92 14.92
CA THR A 36 -0.95 6.18 15.10
C THR A 36 -0.31 6.92 13.94
N GLY A 37 -1.01 7.05 12.81
CA GLY A 37 -0.46 7.58 11.56
C GLY A 37 0.64 6.68 10.94
N GLY A 38 0.82 5.45 11.45
CA GLY A 38 1.87 4.55 11.03
C GLY A 38 1.71 4.00 9.60
N MET A 39 0.50 3.78 9.11
CA MET A 39 0.17 3.36 7.75
C MET A 39 0.21 4.54 6.79
N GLU A 40 -0.37 5.68 7.15
CA GLU A 40 -0.28 6.93 6.37
C GLU A 40 1.19 7.29 6.12
N THR A 41 2.00 7.33 7.19
CA THR A 41 3.44 7.62 7.08
C THR A 41 4.15 6.59 6.20
N LYS A 42 3.86 5.29 6.36
CA LYS A 42 4.45 4.24 5.51
C LYS A 42 4.10 4.45 4.04
N VAL A 43 2.84 4.72 3.72
CA VAL A 43 2.40 4.94 2.34
C VAL A 43 3.10 6.16 1.75
N ARG A 44 3.11 7.29 2.47
CA ARG A 44 3.81 8.51 2.05
C ARG A 44 5.29 8.26 1.79
N ASP A 45 6.01 7.63 2.72
CA ASP A 45 7.44 7.34 2.59
C ASP A 45 7.71 6.38 1.41
N MET A 46 6.85 5.38 1.21
CA MET A 46 6.98 4.43 0.10
C MET A 46 6.72 5.10 -1.25
N VAL A 47 5.74 6.00 -1.35
CA VAL A 47 5.52 6.78 -2.58
C VAL A 47 6.73 7.67 -2.86
N ALA A 48 7.27 8.36 -1.84
CA ALA A 48 8.48 9.17 -1.99
C ALA A 48 9.68 8.34 -2.46
N LEU A 49 9.87 7.12 -1.92
CA LEU A 49 10.90 6.19 -2.37
C LEU A 49 10.68 5.75 -3.83
N ALA A 50 9.45 5.40 -4.21
CA ALA A 50 9.12 5.02 -5.58
C ALA A 50 9.39 6.16 -6.57
N GLN A 51 9.10 7.41 -6.19
CA GLN A 51 9.44 8.59 -7.01
C GLN A 51 10.95 8.81 -7.14
N ALA A 52 11.70 8.60 -6.07
CA ALA A 52 13.15 8.78 -6.06
C ALA A 52 13.89 7.73 -6.91
N TYR A 53 13.33 6.53 -7.05
CA TYR A 53 13.94 5.42 -7.79
C TYR A 53 12.97 4.88 -8.85
N PRO A 54 12.96 5.44 -10.08
CA PRO A 54 12.13 4.94 -11.17
C PRO A 54 12.38 3.45 -11.43
N GLY A 55 11.31 2.65 -11.35
CA GLY A 55 11.37 1.17 -11.45
C GLY A 55 11.34 0.45 -10.11
N LEU A 56 11.37 1.16 -8.98
CA LEU A 56 11.12 0.58 -7.66
C LEU A 56 9.61 0.32 -7.49
N HIS A 57 9.28 -0.95 -7.24
CA HIS A 57 7.94 -1.38 -6.85
C HIS A 57 7.94 -1.81 -5.39
N ILE A 58 7.00 -1.31 -4.61
CA ILE A 58 6.84 -1.63 -3.19
C ILE A 58 5.48 -2.28 -2.99
N ARG A 59 5.39 -3.27 -2.10
CA ARG A 59 4.16 -4.02 -1.85
C ARG A 59 3.77 -3.96 -0.38
N ILE A 60 2.52 -3.58 -0.10
CA ILE A 60 1.90 -3.76 1.22
C ILE A 60 0.98 -4.98 1.13
N MET A 61 1.25 -6.00 1.94
CA MET A 61 0.54 -7.29 1.91
C MET A 61 0.52 -7.97 3.29
N ASN A 62 -0.34 -8.98 3.46
CA ASN A 62 -0.43 -9.75 4.69
C ASN A 62 0.78 -10.69 4.88
N GLY A 63 1.65 -10.35 5.84
CA GLY A 63 2.81 -11.16 6.20
C GLY A 63 2.49 -12.42 7.02
N ALA A 64 1.27 -12.57 7.53
CA ALA A 64 0.87 -13.73 8.33
C ALA A 64 0.33 -14.90 7.49
N THR A 65 0.04 -14.69 6.20
CA THR A 65 -0.44 -15.75 5.30
C THR A 65 0.72 -16.66 4.89
N PRO A 66 0.72 -17.96 5.29
CA PRO A 66 1.81 -18.87 4.97
C PRO A 66 2.03 -18.99 3.46
N GLY A 67 3.30 -18.95 3.04
CA GLY A 67 3.69 -19.09 1.63
C GLY A 67 3.48 -17.84 0.75
N LEU A 68 2.67 -16.86 1.20
CA LEU A 68 2.32 -15.70 0.38
C LEU A 68 3.54 -14.84 0.05
N LEU A 69 4.44 -14.59 1.01
CA LEU A 69 5.68 -13.85 0.76
C LEU A 69 6.54 -14.51 -0.35
N ALA A 70 6.71 -15.82 -0.27
CA ALA A 70 7.52 -16.55 -1.25
C ALA A 70 6.89 -16.52 -2.65
N ALA A 71 5.56 -16.67 -2.75
CA ALA A 71 4.84 -16.58 -4.01
C ALA A 71 4.95 -15.16 -4.61
N THR A 72 4.82 -14.11 -3.79
CA THR A 72 4.97 -12.72 -4.24
C THR A 72 6.38 -12.44 -4.78
N LEU A 73 7.42 -12.88 -4.09
CA LEU A 73 8.81 -12.65 -4.50
C LEU A 73 9.19 -13.42 -5.78
N LYS A 74 8.53 -14.55 -6.05
CA LYS A 74 8.70 -15.30 -7.31
C LYS A 74 7.89 -14.73 -8.47
N GLY A 75 6.93 -13.85 -8.21
CA GLY A 75 5.98 -13.35 -9.21
C GLY A 75 4.78 -14.27 -9.44
N ASP A 76 4.63 -15.35 -8.65
CA ASP A 76 3.50 -16.29 -8.75
C ASP A 76 2.20 -15.70 -8.18
N ALA A 77 2.30 -14.65 -7.35
CA ALA A 77 1.16 -13.97 -6.76
C ALA A 77 1.37 -12.45 -6.75
N ALA A 78 0.25 -11.72 -6.83
CA ALA A 78 0.24 -10.27 -6.72
C ALA A 78 -0.71 -9.74 -5.63
N PRO A 79 -0.50 -10.07 -4.34
CA PRO A 79 -1.41 -9.71 -3.27
C PRO A 79 -1.29 -8.23 -2.85
N GLY A 80 -2.35 -7.75 -2.21
CA GLY A 80 -2.36 -6.48 -1.49
C GLY A 80 -2.27 -5.26 -2.40
N THR A 81 -1.58 -4.23 -1.91
CA THR A 81 -1.47 -2.93 -2.58
C THR A 81 -0.07 -2.74 -3.15
N LEU A 82 0.00 -2.39 -4.43
CA LEU A 82 1.24 -2.03 -5.11
C LEU A 82 1.49 -0.51 -5.00
N ILE A 83 2.72 -0.11 -4.73
CA ILE A 83 3.16 1.29 -4.75
C ILE A 83 4.25 1.44 -5.80
N HIS A 84 4.05 2.36 -6.75
CA HIS A 84 4.97 2.62 -7.86
C HIS A 84 4.86 4.07 -8.35
N SER A 85 5.84 4.55 -9.13
CA SER A 85 5.91 5.95 -9.58
C SER A 85 5.04 6.28 -10.79
N GLY A 86 4.55 5.28 -11.53
CA GLY A 86 3.76 5.42 -12.76
C GLY A 86 3.36 4.08 -13.33
#